data_AF-A0A7J9QBC2-F1
#
_entry.id   AF-A0A7J9QBC2-F1
#
_cell.length_a   1.000
_cell.length_b   1.000
_cell.length_c   1.000
_cell.angle_alpha   90.00
_cell.angle_beta   90.00
_cell.angle_gamma   90.00
#
_symmetry.space_group_name_H-M   'P 1'
#
loop_
_entity.id
_entity.type
_entity.pdbx_description
1 polymer ?
#
loop_
_entity_poly.entity_id
_entity_poly.type
_entity_poly.pdbx_seq_one_letter_code
_entity_poly.pdbx_strand_id
1 'polypeptide(L)'
;QEIERELRLGLQFLSRKLAAFMSKRGQAEMAKKRANLYAKYIPMIAEFCTELAGKKKEPNYKKILEDLEPVEIKQSEEAPLEEEKPIESK
;
A
#
# COMPACT_ATOMS: atom_id res chain seq x y z
N GLN A 1 -5.00 6.18 -40.46
CA GLN A 1 -4.60 5.17 -39.47
C GLN A 1 -3.99 5.77 -38.20
N GLU A 2 -3.49 7.02 -38.22
CA GLU A 2 -2.89 7.66 -37.04
C GLU A 2 -3.87 7.92 -35.89
N ILE A 3 -5.11 8.29 -36.19
CA ILE A 3 -6.17 8.53 -35.18
C ILE A 3 -6.40 7.29 -34.31
N GLU A 4 -6.47 6.09 -34.91
CA GLU A 4 -6.65 4.84 -34.15
C GLU A 4 -5.46 4.56 -33.22
N ARG A 5 -4.24 4.86 -33.69
CA ARG A 5 -3.01 4.69 -32.91
C ARG A 5 -2.98 5.64 -31.72
N GLU A 6 -3.34 6.90 -31.91
CA GLU A 6 -3.41 7.90 -30.84
C GLU A 6 -4.49 7.54 -29.81
N LEU A 7 -5.68 7.13 -30.27
CA LEU A 7 -6.75 6.71 -29.38
C LEU A 7 -6.32 5.51 -28.51
N ARG A 8 -5.64 4.53 -29.12
CA ARG A 8 -5.11 3.36 -28.41
C ARG A 8 -4.03 3.75 -27.40
N LEU A 9 -3.14 4.68 -27.75
CA LEU A 9 -2.09 5.17 -26.85
C LEU A 9 -2.67 5.95 -25.67
N GLY A 10 -3.67 6.80 -25.90
CA GLY A 10 -4.38 7.54 -24.85
C GLY A 10 -5.06 6.59 -23.87
N LEU A 11 -5.78 5.58 -24.37
CA LEU A 11 -6.42 4.57 -23.52
C LEU A 11 -5.38 3.79 -22.69
N GLN A 12 -4.25 3.42 -23.29
CA GLN A 12 -3.19 2.70 -22.59
C GLN A 12 -2.51 3.58 -21.53
N PHE A 13 -2.36 4.88 -21.79
CA PHE A 13 -1.84 5.84 -20.82
C PHE A 13 -2.75 5.96 -19.60
N LEU A 14 -4.05 6.15 -19.81
CA LEU A 14 -5.04 6.22 -18.72
C LEU A 14 -5.10 4.91 -17.92
N SER A 15 -5.09 3.77 -18.62
CA SER A 15 -5.09 2.44 -17.99
C SER A 15 -3.89 2.24 -17.07
N ARG A 16 -2.69 2.66 -17.49
CA ARG A 16 -1.48 2.58 -16.67
C ARG A 16 -1.55 3.48 -15.43
N LYS A 17 -2.09 4.70 -15.58
CA LYS A 17 -2.26 5.64 -14.46
C LYS A 17 -3.23 5.08 -13.42
N LEU A 18 -4.34 4.49 -13.86
CA LEU A 18 -5.30 3.84 -12.97
C LEU A 18 -4.68 2.62 -12.27
N ALA A 19 -3.96 1.76 -12.99
CA ALA A 19 -3.32 0.59 -12.40
C ALA A 19 -2.30 0.96 -11.32
N ALA A 20 -1.49 2.00 -11.55
CA ALA A 20 -0.53 2.50 -10.56
C ALA A 20 -1.24 3.01 -9.29
N PHE A 21 -2.33 3.77 -9.46
CA PHE A 21 -3.13 4.25 -8.34
C PHE A 21 -3.74 3.11 -7.52
N MET A 22 -4.36 2.14 -8.19
CA MET A 22 -4.95 0.97 -7.52
C MET A 22 -3.90 0.12 -6.81
N SER A 23 -2.71 -0.06 -7.41
CA SER A 23 -1.61 -0.80 -6.80
C SER A 23 -1.16 -0.15 -5.48
N LYS A 24 -0.96 1.18 -5.47
CA LYS A 24 -0.60 1.93 -4.25
C LYS A 24 -1.66 1.79 -3.16
N ARG A 25 -2.94 1.84 -3.52
CA ARG A 25 -4.07 1.66 -2.58
C ARG A 25 -4.13 0.23 -2.03
N GLY A 26 -3.92 -0.77 -2.88
CA GLY A 26 -3.89 -2.18 -2.51
C GLY A 26 -2.72 -2.53 -1.58
N GLN A 27 -1.53 -1.97 -1.83
CA GLN A 27 -0.36 -2.15 -0.95
C GLN A 27 -0.63 -1.60 0.45
N ALA A 28 -1.28 -0.44 0.57
CA ALA A 28 -1.63 0.14 1.86
C ALA A 28 -2.64 -0.74 2.63
N GLU A 29 -3.67 -1.27 1.97
CA GLU A 29 -4.62 -2.20 2.60
C GLU A 29 -3.96 -3.53 2.99
N MET A 30 -3.07 -4.07 2.17
CA MET A 30 -2.34 -5.30 2.46
C MET A 30 -1.38 -5.14 3.64
N ALA A 31 -0.70 -3.99 3.74
CA ALA A 31 0.14 -3.65 4.88
C ALA A 31 -0.66 -3.59 6.19
N LYS A 32 -1.85 -2.97 6.17
CA LYS A 32 -2.77 -2.95 7.33
C LYS A 32 -3.20 -4.35 7.74
N LYS A 33 -3.62 -5.19 6.78
CA LYS A 33 -3.99 -6.59 7.05
C LYS A 33 -2.84 -7.38 7.67
N ARG A 34 -1.63 -7.18 7.17
CA ARG A 34 -0.41 -7.82 7.67
C ARG A 34 -0.06 -7.37 9.10
N ALA A 35 -0.13 -6.07 9.39
CA ALA A 35 0.10 -5.54 10.74
C ALA A 35 -0.91 -6.10 11.76
N ASN A 36 -2.20 -6.13 11.41
CA ASN A 36 -3.25 -6.70 12.26
C ASN A 36 -3.01 -8.19 12.56
N LEU A 37 -2.56 -8.95 11.56
CA LEU A 37 -2.22 -10.36 11.73
C LEU A 37 -1.07 -10.50 12.73
N TYR A 38 0.03 -9.77 12.52
CA TYR A 38 1.20 -9.84 13.40
C TYR A 38 0.89 -9.40 14.83
N ALA A 39 0.08 -8.36 15.03
CA ALA A 39 -0.35 -7.94 16.37
C ALA A 39 -1.04 -9.06 17.16
N LYS A 40 -1.78 -9.95 16.49
CA LYS A 40 -2.44 -11.08 17.15
C LYS A 40 -1.48 -12.22 17.47
N TYR A 41 -0.58 -12.58 16.54
CA TYR A 41 0.23 -13.79 16.66
C TYR A 41 1.59 -13.59 17.33
N ILE A 42 2.16 -12.39 17.27
CA ILE A 42 3.45 -12.10 17.89
C ILE A 42 3.45 -12.40 19.41
N PRO A 43 2.42 -12.00 20.18
CA PRO A 43 2.36 -12.35 21.61
C PRO A 43 2.26 -13.85 21.85
N MET A 44 1.44 -14.58 21.08
CA MET A 44 1.30 -16.03 21.22
C MET A 44 2.62 -16.75 20.93
N ILE A 45 3.35 -16.32 19.89
CA ILE A 45 4.66 -16.88 19.56
C ILE A 45 5.66 -16.60 20.69
N ALA A 46 5.62 -15.41 21.28
CA ALA A 46 6.47 -15.07 22.42
C ALA A 46 6.20 -16.01 23.61
N GLU A 47 4.93 -16.26 23.94
CA GLU A 47 4.52 -17.19 25.01
C GLU A 47 5.04 -18.61 24.72
N PHE A 48 4.78 -19.17 23.53
CA PHE A 48 5.25 -20.51 23.17
C PHE A 48 6.78 -20.62 23.19
N CYS A 49 7.48 -19.62 22.68
CA CYS A 49 8.94 -19.61 22.73
C CYS A 49 9.47 -19.58 24.17
N THR A 50 8.79 -18.91 25.11
CA THR A 50 9.19 -18.86 26.52
C THR A 50 8.95 -20.17 27.24
N GLU A 51 7.81 -20.80 26.97
CA GLU A 51 7.44 -22.11 27.50
C GLU A 51 8.43 -23.19 27.04
N LEU A 52 8.73 -23.22 25.73
CA LEU A 52 9.70 -24.16 25.17
C LEU A 52 11.13 -23.92 25.66
N ALA A 53 11.52 -22.65 25.85
CA ALA A 53 12.88 -22.31 26.29
C ALA A 53 13.09 -22.47 27.81
N GLY A 54 12.03 -22.71 28.60
CA GLY A 54 12.11 -22.78 30.06
C GLY A 54 12.61 -21.47 30.72
N LYS A 55 12.52 -20.34 30.00
CA LYS A 55 13.04 -19.03 30.44
C LYS A 55 11.90 -18.20 31.04
N LYS A 56 12.16 -17.54 32.18
CA LYS A 56 11.16 -16.73 32.92
C LYS A 56 10.83 -15.36 32.30
N LYS A 57 11.54 -14.92 31.26
CA LYS A 57 11.34 -13.59 30.66
C LYS A 57 10.84 -13.72 29.24
N GLU A 58 9.66 -13.16 29.00
CA GLU A 58 9.09 -12.99 27.67
C GLU A 58 10.02 -12.17 26.77
N PRO A 59 10.27 -12.61 25.52
CA PRO A 59 11.02 -11.81 24.56
C PRO A 59 10.26 -10.51 24.32
N ASN A 60 10.98 -9.38 24.29
CA ASN A 60 10.37 -8.07 24.13
C ASN A 60 9.83 -7.90 22.69
N TYR A 61 8.58 -8.28 22.51
CA TYR A 61 7.88 -8.24 21.22
C TYR A 61 7.31 -6.85 20.88
N LYS A 62 7.31 -5.91 21.84
CA LYS A 62 6.77 -4.56 21.65
C LYS A 62 7.57 -3.76 20.64
N LYS A 63 8.91 -3.93 20.62
CA LYS A 63 9.79 -3.29 19.63
C LYS A 63 9.45 -3.68 18.19
N ILE A 64 9.09 -4.95 17.99
CA ILE A 64 8.72 -5.48 16.67
C ILE A 64 7.37 -4.89 16.23
N LEU A 65 6.48 -4.61 17.19
CA LEU A 65 5.17 -4.05 16.92
C LEU A 65 5.24 -2.56 16.53
N GLU A 66 6.11 -1.78 17.18
CA GLU A 66 6.39 -0.38 16.84
C GLU A 66 7.02 -0.24 15.44
N ASP A 67 7.94 -1.13 15.07
CA ASP A 67 8.56 -1.16 13.74
C ASP A 67 7.58 -1.59 12.62
N LEU A 68 6.45 -2.21 12.98
CA LEU A 68 5.42 -2.69 12.06
C LEU A 68 4.29 -1.68 11.80
N GLU A 69 4.28 -0.55 12.52
CA GLU A 69 3.27 0.49 12.28
C GLU A 69 3.37 1.00 10.85
N PRO A 70 2.27 0.96 10.08
CA PRO A 70 2.30 1.40 8.70
C PRO A 70 2.58 2.90 8.69
N VAL A 71 3.70 3.29 8.08
CA VAL A 71 3.94 4.66 7.63
C VAL A 71 2.66 5.13 6.96
N GLU A 72 1.94 6.02 7.62
CA GLU A 72 0.76 6.65 7.06
C GLU A 72 1.26 7.33 5.79
N ILE A 73 0.93 6.74 4.64
CA ILE A 73 1.09 7.40 3.36
C ILE A 73 0.12 8.58 3.46
N LYS A 74 0.67 9.73 3.88
CA LYS A 74 -0.01 11.01 3.88
C LYS A 74 -0.79 11.07 2.58
N GLN A 75 -2.10 11.23 2.71
CA GLN A 75 -2.95 11.60 1.61
C GLN A 75 -2.38 12.93 1.10
N SER A 76 -1.46 12.86 0.14
CA SER A 76 -1.07 14.02 -0.63
C SER A 76 -2.31 14.36 -1.45
N GLU A 77 -3.12 15.22 -0.86
CA GLU A 77 -3.82 16.33 -1.47
C GLU A 77 -3.96 16.21 -2.99
N GLU A 78 -5.20 16.03 -3.40
CA GLU A 78 -5.83 16.63 -4.56
C GLU A 78 -4.90 17.59 -5.32
N ALA A 79 -4.18 17.07 -6.33
CA ALA A 79 -3.69 17.92 -7.40
C ALA A 79 -4.84 18.11 -8.39
N PRO A 80 -5.24 19.37 -8.68
CA PRO A 80 -6.43 19.68 -9.45
C PRO A 80 -6.41 19.03 -10.84
N LEU A 81 -7.61 18.64 -11.28
CA LEU A 81 -7.91 18.34 -12.67
C LEU A 81 -7.48 19.57 -13.50
N GLU A 82 -6.32 19.49 -14.14
CA GLU A 82 -6.02 20.41 -15.23
C GLU A 82 -7.01 20.08 -16.34
N GLU A 83 -7.99 20.97 -16.49
CA GLU A 83 -8.84 21.07 -17.66
C GLU A 83 -7.94 21.06 -18.90
N GLU A 84 -7.91 19.93 -19.61
CA GLU A 84 -7.34 19.90 -20.96
C GLU A 84 -8.17 20.87 -21.80
N LYS A 85 -7.59 22.04 -22.08
CA LYS A 85 -8.15 23.04 -22.97
C LYS A 85 -8.55 22.37 -24.30
N PRO A 86 -9.67 22.76 -24.92
CA PRO A 86 -10.11 22.16 -26.17
C PRO A 86 -9.00 22.23 -27.21
N ILE A 87 -8.68 21.09 -27.81
CA ILE A 87 -7.79 20.99 -28.96
C ILE A 87 -8.50 21.74 -30.10
N GLU A 88 -8.12 23.00 -30.31
CA GLU A 88 -8.56 23.76 -31.48
C GLU A 88 -7.99 23.10 -32.73
N SER A 89 -8.90 22.60 -33.56
CA SER A 89 -8.66 22.14 -34.91
C SER A 89 -8.19 23.31 -35.79
N LYS A 90 -7.03 23.19 -36.42
CA LYS A 90 -6.69 23.87 -37.67
C LYS A 90 -5.94 22.93 -38.59
#